data_AF-A0A932JH54-F1
#
_entry.id   AF-A0A932JH54-F1
#
_cell.length_a   1.000
_cell.length_b   1.000
_cell.length_c   1.000
_cell.angle_alpha   90.00
_cell.angle_beta   90.00
_cell.angle_gamma   90.00
#
_symmetry.space_group_name_H-M   'P 1'
#
loop_
_entity.id
_entity.type
_entity.pdbx_description
1 polymer ?
#
loop_
_entity_poly.entity_id
_entity_poly.type
_entity_poly.pdbx_seq_one_letter_code
_entity_poly.pdbx_strand_id
1 'polypeptide(L)'
;MGATLQNPYLTSKSSRLFILDLARCIAMIMMVQGHTIDALTHPQILNTAEFPWNIWNFVRGLTAPIFLMVSGAVHVFSMKSEPSGRMNSDTMIRRVRWALLLISVGYLLVFPANRIFDLPFLNYDAWRLFFQANILQLTGFSLLLVVWACRSFYSVRSLGIASLIISIS
;
A
#
# COMPACT_ATOMS: atom_id res chain seq x y z
N MET A 1 30.17 34.71 24.69
CA MET A 1 28.74 35.05 24.62
C MET A 1 28.35 35.22 23.17
N GLY A 2 27.37 34.46 22.69
CA GLY A 2 26.67 34.83 21.45
C GLY A 2 26.41 33.69 20.47
N ALA A 3 25.16 33.24 20.48
CA ALA A 3 24.44 32.57 19.39
C ALA A 3 24.80 31.11 19.07
N THR A 4 24.27 30.21 19.91
CA THR A 4 23.71 28.93 19.45
C THR A 4 22.76 29.21 18.27
N LEU A 5 23.17 28.83 17.06
CA LEU A 5 22.32 28.87 15.87
C LEU A 5 21.25 27.78 15.99
N GLN A 6 20.20 28.07 16.75
CA GLN A 6 18.97 27.30 16.78
C GLN A 6 18.34 27.42 15.38
N ASN A 7 18.52 26.41 14.55
CA ASN A 7 17.95 26.35 13.20
C ASN A 7 16.43 26.13 13.31
N PRO A 8 15.57 27.15 13.06
CA PRO A 8 14.14 27.06 13.30
C PRO A 8 13.37 26.39 12.14
N TYR A 9 14.07 25.89 11.12
CA TYR A 9 13.45 25.30 9.93
C TYR A 9 13.12 23.81 10.05
N LEU A 10 13.31 23.17 11.21
CA LEU A 10 12.67 21.89 11.53
C LEU A 10 11.18 22.09 11.82
N THR A 11 10.48 22.63 10.81
CA THR A 11 9.04 22.81 10.79
C THR A 11 8.41 21.42 10.80
N SER A 12 7.68 21.09 11.87
CA SER A 12 7.27 19.71 12.21
C SER A 12 6.35 19.00 11.20
N LYS A 13 5.98 19.65 10.09
CA LYS A 13 5.20 19.07 9.00
C LYS A 13 6.05 18.22 8.06
N SER A 14 7.30 18.63 7.78
CA SER A 14 8.23 17.91 6.90
C SER A 14 8.71 16.59 7.54
N SER A 15 9.03 16.64 8.83
CA SER A 15 9.52 15.46 9.58
C SER A 15 8.48 14.33 9.70
N ARG A 16 7.18 14.65 9.80
CA ARG A 16 6.12 13.62 9.89
C ARG A 16 5.96 12.82 8.60
N LEU A 17 6.02 13.51 7.45
CA LEU A 17 5.99 12.86 6.14
C LEU A 17 7.22 11.99 5.94
N PHE A 18 8.40 12.49 6.34
CA PHE A 18 9.64 11.73 6.28
C PHE A 18 9.59 10.44 7.11
N ILE A 19 9.04 10.47 8.32
CA ILE A 19 8.90 9.26 9.17
C ILE A 19 7.98 8.23 8.52
N LEU A 20 6.88 8.67 7.90
CA LEU A 20 5.96 7.78 7.22
C LEU A 20 6.58 7.13 5.97
N ASP A 21 7.34 7.90 5.18
CA ASP A 21 8.08 7.38 4.04
C ASP A 21 9.20 6.42 4.48
N LEU A 22 9.92 6.74 5.57
CA LEU A 22 10.92 5.84 6.16
C LEU A 22 10.29 4.53 6.66
N ALA A 23 9.17 4.60 7.37
CA ALA A 23 8.44 3.43 7.84
C ALA A 23 8.00 2.53 6.67
N ARG A 24 7.59 3.14 5.55
CA ARG A 24 7.29 2.42 4.31
C ARG A 24 8.53 1.73 3.74
N CYS A 25 9.66 2.41 3.67
CA CYS A 25 10.92 1.83 3.20
C CYS A 25 11.35 0.65 4.08
N ILE A 26 11.27 0.79 5.40
CA ILE A 26 11.59 -0.28 6.35
C ILE A 26 10.67 -1.48 6.14
N ALA A 27 9.36 -1.26 5.98
CA ALA A 27 8.41 -2.33 5.73
C ALA A 27 8.67 -3.05 4.40
N MET A 28 9.05 -2.33 3.33
CA MET A 28 9.46 -2.95 2.06
C MET A 28 10.73 -3.80 2.22
N ILE A 29 11.75 -3.29 2.91
CA ILE A 29 13.00 -4.03 3.16
C ILE A 29 12.70 -5.30 3.94
N MET A 30 11.89 -5.20 4.99
CA MET A 30 11.48 -6.33 5.82
C MET A 30 10.71 -7.39 5.01
N MET A 31 9.86 -6.96 4.07
CA MET A 31 9.13 -7.85 3.18
C MET A 31 10.08 -8.60 2.22
N VAL A 32 11.01 -7.88 1.58
CA VAL A 32 11.99 -8.46 0.65
C VAL A 32 12.92 -9.42 1.38
N GLN A 33 13.46 -9.01 2.53
CA GLN A 33 14.33 -9.86 3.35
C GLN A 33 13.60 -11.11 3.85
N GLY A 34 12.34 -10.98 4.27
CA GLY A 34 11.50 -12.10 4.69
C GLY A 34 11.35 -13.17 3.60
N HIS A 35 11.02 -12.76 2.36
CA HIS A 35 10.90 -13.68 1.22
C HIS A 35 12.24 -14.24 0.75
N THR A 36 13.31 -13.45 0.76
CA THR A 36 14.65 -13.90 0.36
C THR A 36 15.16 -14.99 1.30
N ILE A 37 15.01 -14.82 2.61
CA ILE A 37 15.41 -15.87 3.57
C ILE A 37 14.53 -17.11 3.41
N ASP A 38 13.23 -16.95 3.11
CA ASP A 38 12.36 -18.10 2.81
C ASP A 38 12.87 -18.91 1.61
N ALA A 39 13.22 -18.22 0.53
CA ALA A 39 13.67 -18.83 -0.70
C ALA A 39 15.07 -19.44 -0.59
N LEU A 40 15.95 -18.82 0.21
CA LEU A 40 17.32 -19.32 0.44
C LEU A 40 17.36 -20.45 1.46
N THR A 41 16.36 -20.56 2.35
CA THR A 41 16.38 -21.58 3.39
C THR A 41 15.50 -22.76 3.04
N HIS A 42 16.08 -23.96 3.03
CA HIS A 42 15.33 -25.17 2.72
C HIS A 42 14.36 -25.50 3.87
N PRO A 43 13.09 -25.87 3.57
CA PRO A 43 12.07 -26.17 4.59
C PRO A 43 12.42 -27.38 5.49
N GLN A 44 13.46 -28.14 5.14
CA GLN A 44 13.97 -29.26 5.93
C GLN A 44 14.90 -28.83 7.09
N ILE A 45 15.37 -27.57 7.11
CA ILE A 45 16.38 -27.08 8.05
C ILE A 45 15.76 -26.13 9.10
N LEU A 46 14.63 -25.49 8.79
CA LEU A 46 13.97 -24.53 9.66
C LEU A 46 12.73 -25.13 10.33
N ASN A 47 12.86 -25.50 11.59
CA ASN A 47 11.69 -25.78 12.41
C ASN A 47 11.07 -24.46 12.90
N THR A 48 10.01 -23.99 12.24
CA THR A 48 9.31 -22.75 12.59
C THR A 48 8.58 -22.81 13.94
N ALA A 49 8.49 -23.99 14.56
CA ALA A 49 7.97 -24.14 15.93
C ALA A 49 9.02 -23.79 17.01
N GLU A 50 10.30 -23.76 16.65
CA GLU A 50 11.40 -23.54 17.58
C GLU A 50 11.86 -22.07 17.60
N PHE A 51 12.36 -21.63 18.75
CA PHE A 51 13.03 -20.34 18.87
C PHE A 51 14.39 -20.41 18.16
N PRO A 52 14.81 -19.40 17.36
CA PRO A 52 14.21 -18.08 17.14
C PRO A 52 13.26 -17.97 15.93
N TRP A 53 13.06 -19.05 15.17
CA TRP A 53 12.33 -19.02 13.90
C TRP A 53 10.83 -18.77 14.03
N ASN A 54 10.21 -19.17 15.14
CA ASN A 54 8.81 -18.87 15.44
C ASN A 54 8.54 -17.35 15.50
N ILE A 55 9.39 -16.61 16.22
CA ILE A 55 9.28 -15.14 16.32
C ILE A 55 9.47 -14.51 14.96
N TRP A 56 10.46 -14.97 14.21
CA TRP A 56 10.73 -14.43 12.88
C TRP A 56 9.55 -14.67 11.92
N ASN A 57 8.94 -15.85 11.94
CA ASN A 57 7.75 -16.15 11.13
C ASN A 57 6.55 -15.28 11.51
N PHE A 58 6.33 -15.05 12.81
CA PHE A 58 5.30 -14.13 13.30
C PHE A 58 5.54 -12.69 12.83
N VAL A 59 6.77 -12.22 12.99
CA VAL A 59 7.21 -10.87 12.60
C VAL A 59 7.09 -10.66 11.09
N ARG A 60 7.44 -11.67 10.27
CA ARG A 60 7.24 -11.70 8.82
C ARG A 60 5.75 -11.63 8.44
N GLY A 61 4.90 -12.38 9.14
CA GLY A 61 3.45 -12.37 8.90
C GLY A 61 2.82 -10.99 9.16
N LEU A 62 3.35 -10.25 10.15
CA LEU A 62 2.86 -8.92 10.51
C LEU A 62 3.34 -7.81 9.55
N THR A 63 4.41 -8.05 8.77
CA THR A 63 4.97 -7.06 7.84
C THR A 63 3.96 -6.59 6.80
N ALA A 64 3.14 -7.50 6.26
CA ALA A 64 2.16 -7.16 5.23
C ALA A 64 1.04 -6.22 5.77
N PRO A 65 0.39 -6.51 6.91
CA PRO A 65 -0.54 -5.58 7.56
C PRO A 65 0.07 -4.21 7.90
N ILE A 66 1.29 -4.18 8.43
CA ILE A 66 1.98 -2.92 8.79
C ILE A 66 2.23 -2.09 7.53
N PHE A 67 2.76 -2.71 6.48
CA PHE A 67 3.00 -2.04 5.21
C PHE A 67 1.72 -1.42 4.65
N LEU A 68 0.62 -2.18 4.68
CA LEU A 68 -0.68 -1.70 4.23
C LEU A 68 -1.15 -0.48 5.04
N MET A 69 -1.03 -0.55 6.38
CA MET A 69 -1.45 0.52 7.28
C MET A 69 -0.65 1.81 7.05
N VAL A 70 0.68 1.70 6.96
CA VAL A 70 1.57 2.85 6.71
C VAL A 70 1.32 3.45 5.33
N SER A 71 1.19 2.62 4.29
CA SER A 71 0.92 3.06 2.92
C SER A 71 -0.42 3.81 2.82
N GLY A 72 -1.47 3.29 3.49
CA GLY A 72 -2.77 3.96 3.58
C GLY A 72 -2.68 5.31 4.31
N ALA A 73 -1.98 5.34 5.45
CA ALA A 73 -1.78 6.56 6.23
C ALA A 73 -1.03 7.65 5.44
N VAL A 74 0.07 7.30 4.75
CA VAL A 74 0.81 8.22 3.86
C VAL A 74 -0.11 8.83 2.81
N HIS A 75 -0.92 7.99 2.16
CA HIS A 75 -1.74 8.42 1.05
C HIS A 75 -2.87 9.37 1.48
N VAL A 76 -3.54 9.06 2.60
CA VAL A 76 -4.54 9.95 3.20
C VAL A 76 -3.91 11.26 3.70
N PHE A 77 -2.73 11.20 4.31
CA PHE A 77 -2.06 12.38 4.86
C PHE A 77 -1.48 13.30 3.77
N SER A 78 -0.93 12.72 2.70
CA SER A 78 -0.53 13.45 1.49
C SER A 78 -1.70 14.23 0.92
N MET A 79 -2.90 13.65 0.96
CA MET A 79 -4.13 14.30 0.50
C MET A 79 -4.56 15.47 1.39
N LYS A 80 -4.57 15.27 2.72
CA LYS A 80 -4.95 16.31 3.70
C LYS A 80 -3.98 17.49 3.74
N SER A 81 -2.74 17.30 3.29
CA SER A 81 -1.72 18.35 3.29
C SER A 81 -1.86 19.36 2.14
N GLU A 82 -2.68 19.09 1.11
CA GLU A 82 -2.99 20.05 0.04
C GLU A 82 -3.92 21.16 0.58
N PRO A 83 -3.43 22.41 0.68
CA PRO A 83 -4.13 23.50 1.39
C PRO A 83 -5.40 24.01 0.68
N SER A 84 -5.67 23.59 -0.56
CA SER A 84 -6.82 24.08 -1.33
C SER A 84 -8.12 23.30 -1.08
N GLY A 85 -8.07 22.14 -0.42
CA GLY A 85 -9.23 21.27 -0.21
C GLY A 85 -9.93 20.83 -1.50
N ARG A 86 -9.36 21.09 -2.68
CA ARG A 86 -9.84 20.66 -3.99
C ARG A 86 -8.70 19.90 -4.65
N MET A 87 -8.86 18.59 -4.75
CA MET A 87 -8.05 17.79 -5.66
C MET A 87 -8.21 18.36 -7.06
N ASN A 88 -7.13 18.89 -7.63
CA ASN A 88 -7.15 19.23 -9.04
C ASN A 88 -7.47 17.95 -9.83
N SER A 89 -8.39 18.04 -10.78
CA SER A 89 -8.79 16.92 -11.64
C SER A 89 -7.58 16.25 -12.31
N ASP A 90 -6.56 17.04 -12.67
CA ASP A 90 -5.30 16.54 -13.22
C ASP A 90 -4.49 15.68 -12.25
N THR A 91 -4.48 16.03 -10.96
CA THR A 91 -3.77 15.26 -9.93
C THR A 91 -4.47 13.94 -9.65
N MET A 92 -5.80 13.94 -9.67
CA MET A 92 -6.61 12.72 -9.53
C MET A 92 -6.37 11.75 -10.69
N ILE A 93 -6.42 12.24 -11.93
CA ILE A 93 -6.20 11.42 -13.14
C ILE A 93 -4.79 10.84 -13.12
N ARG A 94 -3.78 11.62 -12.74
CA ARG A 94 -2.40 11.12 -12.59
C ARG A 94 -2.34 9.98 -11.57
N ARG A 95 -2.94 10.14 -10.39
CA ARG A 95 -2.95 9.09 -9.35
C ARG A 95 -3.67 7.82 -9.80
N VAL A 96 -4.80 7.93 -10.49
CA VAL A 96 -5.53 6.79 -11.06
C VAL A 96 -4.70 6.08 -12.13
N ARG A 97 -4.06 6.83 -13.04
CA ARG A 97 -3.16 6.25 -14.05
C ARG A 97 -2.01 5.48 -13.43
N TRP A 98 -1.38 6.05 -12.39
CA TRP A 98 -0.33 5.38 -11.64
C TRP A 98 -0.83 4.13 -10.91
N ALA A 99 -2.00 4.18 -10.29
CA ALA A 99 -2.61 3.04 -9.61
C ALA A 99 -2.94 1.90 -10.60
N LEU A 100 -3.52 2.23 -11.76
CA LEU A 100 -3.77 1.27 -12.83
C LEU A 100 -2.47 0.68 -13.38
N LEU A 101 -1.44 1.50 -13.61
CA LEU A 101 -0.12 1.01 -14.03
C LEU A 101 0.47 0.02 -13.02
N LEU A 102 0.38 0.31 -11.72
CA LEU A 102 0.87 -0.61 -10.68
C LEU A 102 0.11 -1.93 -10.66
N ILE A 103 -1.21 -1.91 -10.83
CA ILE A 103 -2.03 -3.13 -10.93
C ILE A 103 -1.65 -3.92 -12.18
N SER A 104 -1.57 -3.26 -13.34
CA SER A 104 -1.20 -3.88 -14.61
C SER A 104 0.18 -4.51 -14.56
N VAL A 105 1.17 -3.77 -14.03
CA VAL A 105 2.54 -4.31 -13.83
C VAL A 105 2.51 -5.48 -12.85
N GLY A 106 1.73 -5.41 -11.77
CA GLY A 106 1.56 -6.51 -10.83
C GLY A 106 1.05 -7.79 -11.49
N TYR A 107 0.03 -7.71 -12.34
CA TYR A 107 -0.47 -8.86 -13.09
C TYR A 107 0.49 -9.34 -14.18
N LEU A 108 1.22 -8.43 -14.83
CA LEU A 108 2.22 -8.78 -15.84
C LEU A 108 3.39 -9.56 -15.23
N LEU A 109 3.78 -9.22 -14.00
CA LEU A 109 4.91 -9.85 -13.31
C LEU A 109 4.59 -11.26 -12.80
N VAL A 110 3.31 -11.54 -12.50
CA VAL A 110 2.79 -12.83 -12.05
C VAL A 110 2.19 -13.62 -13.22
N PHE A 111 2.54 -13.25 -14.46
CA PHE A 111 1.98 -13.90 -15.64
C PHE A 111 2.46 -15.36 -15.72
N PRO A 112 1.55 -16.35 -15.63
CA PRO A 112 1.92 -17.74 -15.41
C PRO A 112 2.37 -18.48 -16.68
N ALA A 113 2.42 -17.81 -17.84
CA ALA A 113 2.70 -18.45 -19.12
C ALA A 113 3.91 -17.83 -19.83
N ASN A 114 4.87 -18.67 -20.25
CA ASN A 114 5.98 -18.24 -21.13
C ASN A 114 5.49 -17.91 -22.55
N ARG A 115 4.29 -18.39 -22.95
CA ARG A 115 3.64 -18.11 -24.22
C ARG A 115 2.13 -17.96 -24.05
N ILE A 116 1.55 -16.96 -24.72
CA ILE A 116 0.11 -16.63 -24.69
C ILE A 116 -0.76 -17.77 -25.26
N PHE A 117 -0.18 -18.73 -25.97
CA PHE A 117 -0.90 -19.85 -26.58
C PHE A 117 -1.07 -21.09 -25.67
N ASP A 118 -0.35 -21.18 -24.55
CA ASP A 118 -0.47 -22.32 -23.61
C ASP A 118 -1.48 -22.08 -22.46
N LEU A 119 -2.12 -20.89 -22.41
CA LEU A 119 -3.17 -20.57 -21.43
C LEU A 119 -4.31 -21.60 -21.31
N PRO A 120 -4.81 -22.25 -22.38
CA PRO A 120 -5.88 -23.25 -22.24
C PRO A 120 -5.40 -24.60 -21.66
N PHE A 121 -4.09 -24.85 -21.57
CA PHE A 121 -3.51 -26.09 -21.00
C PHE A 121 -2.88 -25.88 -19.61
N LEU A 122 -3.07 -24.72 -18.99
CA LEU A 122 -2.49 -24.39 -17.70
C LEU A 122 -3.17 -25.14 -16.53
N ASN A 123 -2.35 -25.76 -15.67
CA ASN A 123 -2.78 -26.39 -14.42
C ASN A 123 -3.53 -25.43 -13.49
N TYR A 124 -4.45 -25.97 -12.68
CA TYR A 124 -5.25 -25.22 -11.70
C TYR A 124 -4.42 -24.37 -10.72
N ASP A 125 -3.21 -24.83 -10.36
CA ASP A 125 -2.30 -24.10 -9.47
C ASP A 125 -1.73 -22.82 -10.10
N ALA A 126 -1.56 -22.80 -11.42
CA ALA A 126 -1.08 -21.61 -12.14
C ALA A 126 -2.15 -20.50 -12.16
N TRP A 127 -3.43 -20.89 -12.25
CA TRP A 127 -4.56 -19.96 -12.11
C TRP A 127 -4.66 -19.40 -10.68
N ARG A 128 -4.40 -20.21 -9.65
CA ARG A 128 -4.37 -19.75 -8.25
C ARG A 128 -3.27 -18.71 -8.01
N LEU A 129 -2.07 -18.94 -8.54
CA LEU A 129 -0.96 -17.97 -8.43
C LEU A 129 -1.30 -16.65 -9.13
N PHE A 130 -1.92 -16.70 -10.31
CA PHE A 130 -2.32 -15.50 -11.06
C PHE A 130 -3.38 -14.66 -10.34
N PHE A 131 -4.34 -15.30 -9.68
CA PHE A 131 -5.37 -14.61 -8.90
C PHE A 131 -4.91 -14.19 -7.50
N GLN A 132 -3.71 -14.57 -7.07
CA GLN A 132 -3.20 -14.20 -5.76
C GLN A 132 -2.90 -12.69 -5.70
N ALA A 133 -3.55 -12.00 -4.77
CA ALA A 133 -3.35 -10.57 -4.56
C ALA A 133 -1.99 -10.31 -3.89
N ASN A 134 -1.02 -9.88 -4.68
CA ASN A 134 0.30 -9.45 -4.28
C ASN A 134 0.34 -7.97 -3.85
N ILE A 135 1.43 -7.58 -3.18
CA ILE A 135 1.60 -6.26 -2.58
C ILE A 135 1.49 -5.10 -3.60
N LEU A 136 1.86 -5.33 -4.87
CA LEU A 136 1.71 -4.34 -5.94
C LEU A 136 0.24 -4.06 -6.25
N GLN A 137 -0.57 -5.11 -6.44
CA GLN A 137 -1.99 -5.00 -6.73
C GLN A 137 -2.72 -4.39 -5.53
N LEU A 138 -2.38 -4.82 -4.30
CA LEU A 138 -2.94 -4.29 -3.07
C LEU A 138 -2.64 -2.79 -2.89
N THR A 139 -1.42 -2.35 -3.21
CA THR A 139 -1.04 -0.94 -3.17
C THR A 139 -1.80 -0.12 -4.23
N GLY A 140 -1.93 -0.64 -5.45
CA GLY A 140 -2.72 0.01 -6.50
C GLY A 140 -4.21 0.09 -6.16
N PHE A 141 -4.78 -0.97 -5.59
CA PHE A 141 -6.17 -1.00 -5.15
C PHE A 141 -6.40 -0.02 -3.99
N SER A 142 -5.49 0.07 -3.02
CA SER A 142 -5.54 1.05 -1.93
C SER A 142 -5.55 2.49 -2.46
N LEU A 143 -4.70 2.81 -3.44
CA LEU A 143 -4.69 4.11 -4.14
C LEU A 143 -6.04 4.40 -4.82
N LEU A 144 -6.61 3.43 -5.54
CA LEU A 144 -7.92 3.58 -6.18
C LEU A 144 -9.02 3.78 -5.14
N LEU A 145 -9.00 2.99 -4.06
CA LEU A 145 -9.97 3.07 -2.98
C LEU A 145 -9.95 4.45 -2.33
N VAL A 146 -8.78 5.02 -2.07
CA VAL A 146 -8.72 6.37 -1.48
C VAL A 146 -9.14 7.45 -2.47
N VAL A 147 -8.79 7.35 -3.77
CA VAL A 147 -9.32 8.28 -4.77
C VAL A 147 -10.85 8.18 -4.87
N TRP A 148 -11.38 6.96 -4.87
CA TRP A 148 -12.82 6.70 -4.88
C TRP A 148 -13.49 7.22 -3.61
N ALA A 149 -12.91 6.96 -2.44
CA ALA A 149 -13.38 7.47 -1.16
C ALA A 149 -13.36 8.99 -1.15
N CYS A 150 -12.31 9.64 -1.66
CA CYS A 150 -12.30 11.10 -1.82
C CYS A 150 -13.46 11.57 -2.70
N ARG A 151 -13.66 10.99 -3.89
CA ARG A 151 -14.81 11.34 -4.75
C ARG A 151 -16.15 11.16 -4.03
N SER A 152 -16.29 10.07 -3.28
CA SER A 152 -17.50 9.74 -2.51
C SER A 152 -17.72 10.70 -1.34
N PHE A 153 -16.68 10.99 -0.55
CA PHE A 153 -16.74 11.85 0.62
C PHE A 153 -16.69 13.35 0.29
N TYR A 154 -16.31 13.79 -0.92
CA TYR A 154 -16.58 15.17 -1.37
C TYR A 154 -18.09 15.43 -1.53
N SER A 155 -18.90 14.37 -1.64
CA SER A 155 -20.36 14.41 -1.64
C SER A 155 -20.99 14.39 -0.23
N VAL A 156 -20.24 14.63 0.85
CA VAL A 156 -20.84 14.68 2.21
C VAL A 156 -21.72 15.90 2.47
N ARG A 157 -21.59 16.99 1.69
CA ARG A 157 -22.63 18.04 1.69
C ARG A 157 -23.98 17.54 1.14
N SER A 158 -23.96 16.55 0.25
CA SER A 158 -25.18 15.88 -0.24
C SER A 158 -25.65 14.78 0.70
N LEU A 159 -24.76 14.11 1.45
CA LEU A 159 -25.15 13.09 2.44
C LEU A 159 -25.81 13.70 3.67
N GLY A 160 -25.41 14.90 4.11
CA GLY A 160 -26.12 15.60 5.19
C GLY A 160 -27.57 15.97 4.82
N ILE A 161 -27.81 16.33 3.55
CA ILE A 161 -29.17 16.61 3.03
C ILE A 161 -29.94 15.29 2.84
N ALA A 162 -29.29 14.23 2.35
CA ALA A 162 -29.91 12.92 2.22
C ALA A 162 -30.29 12.32 3.60
N SER A 163 -29.45 12.49 4.63
CA SER A 163 -29.79 12.09 5.99
C SER A 163 -30.89 12.94 6.61
N LEU A 164 -30.99 14.24 6.25
CA LEU A 164 -32.11 15.10 6.65
C LEU A 164 -33.43 14.66 6.01
N ILE A 165 -33.43 14.32 4.73
CA ILE A 165 -34.63 13.86 3.99
C ILE A 165 -35.12 12.51 4.53
N ILE A 166 -34.20 11.59 4.84
CA ILE A 166 -34.52 10.28 5.42
C ILE A 166 -34.96 10.38 6.89
N SER A 167 -34.55 11.43 7.61
CA SER A 167 -35.01 11.66 8.98
C SER A 167 -36.35 12.41 9.07
N ILE A 168 -36.79 13.04 7.98
CA ILE A 168 -38.04 13.80 7.90
C ILE A 168 -39.17 13.01 7.22
N SER A 169 -38.84 11.92 6.53
CA SER A 169 -39.80 10.97 5.93
C SER A 169 -40.10 9.84 6.90
#